data_AF-A0AAJ2DYX2-F1
#
_entry.id   AF-A0AAJ2DYX2-F1
#
_cell.length_a   1.000
_cell.length_b   1.000
_cell.length_c   1.000
_cell.angle_alpha   90.00
_cell.angle_beta   90.00
_cell.angle_gamma   90.00
#
_symmetry.space_group_name_H-M   'P 1'
#
loop_
_entity.id
_entity.type
_entity.pdbx_description
1 polymer ?
#
loop_
_entity_poly.entity_id
_entity_poly.type
_entity_poly.pdbx_seq_one_letter_code
_entity_poly.pdbx_strand_id
1 'polypeptide(L)'
;MSTLAGMPISRDPLALANLYNAGLGRNWKNQREAVAAMARFTPKVTREALNRAVAVAKLPAEVISLFDVAGLWPETARSLVELLRKYGPTKLQDRATAVDRTGKSWNEIVDLLDGREPVPPKRPAKIPPLALAAEYQRGLAKGSWTSLRAALDARKDWKAFRLSQAIAISNLPPEVLELFKSRPLTYRLGVTLVQLQKAIGTEELAARATEMLGVPRRRSTDQIVAALLKVRLKGEGNVRVRREGSDMVFEFKVPLSEPDQLVFTAEEMAALIEMSIMTLKVKMPDAKRKTKKKPV
;
A
#
# COMPACT_ATOMS: atom_id res chain seq x y z
N MET A 1 3.87 -25.13 -17.16
CA MET A 1 5.34 -24.97 -17.23
C MET A 1 5.66 -23.53 -16.84
N SER A 2 6.50 -23.36 -15.82
CA SER A 2 6.91 -22.06 -15.27
C SER A 2 8.40 -21.89 -15.48
N THR A 3 8.86 -20.66 -15.65
CA THR A 3 10.29 -20.35 -15.76
C THR A 3 10.94 -20.24 -14.38
N LEU A 4 12.26 -20.07 -14.33
CA LEU A 4 13.08 -19.96 -13.10
C LEU A 4 12.57 -18.88 -12.11
N ALA A 5 11.73 -17.95 -12.54
CA ALA A 5 11.11 -16.90 -11.72
C ALA A 5 9.65 -17.17 -11.30
N GLY A 6 9.12 -18.39 -11.50
CA GLY A 6 7.73 -18.75 -11.17
C GLY A 6 6.67 -18.14 -12.11
N MET A 7 7.12 -17.47 -13.18
CA MET A 7 6.24 -16.87 -14.19
C MET A 7 5.74 -17.94 -15.18
N PRO A 8 4.45 -17.93 -15.58
CA PRO A 8 3.98 -18.77 -16.68
C PRO A 8 4.78 -18.47 -17.95
N ILE A 9 5.17 -19.48 -18.72
CA ILE A 9 5.91 -19.31 -20.00
C ILE A 9 5.21 -18.31 -20.94
N SER A 10 3.88 -18.23 -20.91
CA SER A 10 3.11 -17.29 -21.74
C SER A 10 3.25 -15.82 -21.33
N ARG A 11 3.79 -15.52 -20.14
CA ARG A 11 4.09 -14.15 -19.68
C ARG A 11 5.57 -13.81 -19.72
N ASP A 12 6.44 -14.81 -19.83
CA ASP A 12 7.89 -14.61 -19.93
C ASP A 12 8.28 -14.41 -21.41
N PRO A 13 8.69 -13.20 -21.82
CA PRO A 13 8.94 -12.92 -23.23
C PRO A 13 10.12 -13.69 -23.82
N LEU A 14 11.16 -13.96 -23.04
CA LEU A 14 12.33 -14.71 -23.52
C LEU A 14 12.00 -16.20 -23.64
N ALA A 15 11.33 -16.77 -22.64
CA ALA A 15 10.90 -18.16 -22.70
C ALA A 15 9.87 -18.40 -23.82
N LEU A 16 8.96 -17.45 -24.05
CA LEU A 16 7.99 -17.54 -25.15
C LEU A 16 8.68 -17.48 -26.52
N ALA A 17 9.68 -16.62 -26.69
CA ALA A 17 10.47 -16.54 -27.92
C ALA A 17 11.28 -17.81 -28.17
N ASN A 18 11.93 -18.35 -27.13
CA ASN A 18 12.67 -19.60 -27.20
C ASN A 18 11.77 -20.77 -27.57
N LEU A 19 10.59 -20.86 -26.96
CA LEU A 19 9.59 -21.87 -27.32
C LEU A 19 9.21 -21.76 -28.79
N TYR A 20 8.90 -20.55 -29.28
CA TYR A 20 8.58 -20.31 -30.67
C TYR A 20 9.70 -20.74 -31.63
N ASN A 21 10.93 -20.34 -31.37
CA ASN A 21 12.08 -20.68 -32.20
C ASN A 21 12.36 -22.18 -32.22
N ALA A 22 12.20 -22.87 -31.07
CA ALA A 22 12.42 -24.31 -30.96
C ALA A 22 11.40 -25.16 -31.76
N GLY A 23 10.16 -24.67 -31.90
CA GLY A 23 9.13 -25.35 -32.69
C GLY A 23 9.03 -24.91 -34.15
N LEU A 24 9.77 -23.86 -34.56
CA LEU A 24 9.73 -23.34 -35.92
C LEU A 24 10.32 -24.37 -36.90
N GLY A 25 9.55 -24.70 -37.96
CA GLY A 25 9.93 -25.71 -38.96
C GLY A 25 9.61 -27.15 -38.57
N ARG A 26 9.21 -27.41 -37.31
CA ARG A 26 8.79 -28.74 -36.84
C ARG A 26 7.31 -28.78 -36.47
N ASN A 27 6.92 -27.97 -35.50
CA ASN A 27 5.57 -27.94 -34.93
C ASN A 27 4.69 -26.85 -35.55
N TRP A 28 5.31 -25.83 -36.15
CA TRP A 28 4.64 -24.75 -36.88
C TRP A 28 5.58 -24.15 -37.93
N LYS A 29 5.01 -23.64 -39.03
CA LYS A 29 5.75 -22.98 -40.12
C LYS A 29 5.82 -21.46 -39.95
N ASN A 30 4.87 -20.88 -39.23
CA ASN A 30 4.75 -19.44 -39.05
C ASN A 30 4.17 -19.08 -37.67
N GLN A 31 4.20 -17.79 -37.32
CA GLN A 31 3.69 -17.28 -36.04
C GLN A 31 2.17 -17.53 -35.85
N ARG A 32 1.38 -17.57 -36.93
CA ARG A 32 -0.07 -17.79 -36.84
C ARG A 32 -0.37 -19.21 -36.38
N GLU A 33 0.30 -20.19 -36.97
CA GLU A 33 0.24 -21.60 -36.56
C GLU A 33 0.78 -21.80 -35.15
N ALA A 34 1.87 -21.11 -34.80
CA ALA A 34 2.43 -21.18 -33.46
C ALA A 34 1.44 -20.70 -32.38
N VAL A 35 0.77 -19.56 -32.61
CA VAL A 35 -0.27 -19.04 -31.69
C VAL A 35 -1.43 -20.02 -31.57
N ALA A 36 -1.87 -20.64 -32.68
CA ALA A 36 -2.93 -21.64 -32.66
C ALA A 36 -2.52 -22.88 -31.85
N ALA A 37 -1.31 -23.39 -32.04
CA ALA A 37 -0.77 -24.52 -31.28
C ALA A 37 -0.61 -24.22 -29.77
N MET A 38 -0.37 -22.95 -29.44
CA MET A 38 -0.21 -22.41 -28.09
C MET A 38 -1.53 -21.96 -27.43
N ALA A 39 -2.68 -22.18 -28.07
CA ALA A 39 -4.00 -21.75 -27.57
C ALA A 39 -4.35 -22.33 -26.18
N ARG A 40 -3.77 -23.49 -25.84
CA ARG A 40 -3.97 -24.19 -24.57
C ARG A 40 -3.23 -23.57 -23.37
N PHE A 41 -2.34 -22.60 -23.58
CA PHE A 41 -1.65 -21.95 -22.46
C PHE A 41 -2.57 -21.01 -21.69
N THR A 42 -2.42 -21.02 -20.37
CA THR A 42 -3.07 -20.07 -19.44
C THR A 42 -2.01 -19.24 -18.73
N PRO A 43 -1.98 -17.90 -18.91
CA PRO A 43 -2.85 -17.09 -19.80
C PRO A 43 -2.61 -17.33 -21.29
N LYS A 44 -3.63 -17.03 -22.11
CA LYS A 44 -3.64 -17.24 -23.57
C LYS A 44 -2.55 -16.40 -24.23
N VAL A 45 -1.75 -17.04 -25.07
CA VAL A 45 -0.75 -16.35 -25.90
C VAL A 45 -1.46 -15.63 -27.05
N THR A 46 -1.32 -14.31 -27.12
CA THR A 46 -1.81 -13.53 -28.27
C THR A 46 -0.72 -13.39 -29.34
N ARG A 47 -1.14 -13.07 -30.57
CA ARG A 47 -0.18 -12.79 -31.65
C ARG A 47 0.70 -11.59 -31.33
N GLU A 48 0.17 -10.54 -30.67
CA GLU A 48 1.02 -9.39 -30.29
C GLU A 48 2.04 -9.78 -29.22
N ALA A 49 1.65 -10.62 -28.25
CA ALA A 49 2.57 -11.09 -27.22
C ALA A 49 3.72 -11.90 -27.83
N LEU A 50 3.42 -12.82 -28.75
CA LEU A 50 4.43 -13.59 -29.46
C LEU A 50 5.33 -12.70 -30.34
N ASN A 51 4.75 -11.75 -31.07
CA ASN A 51 5.52 -10.82 -31.90
C ASN A 51 6.49 -9.98 -31.06
N ARG A 52 6.05 -9.49 -29.89
CA ARG A 52 6.89 -8.76 -28.96
C ARG A 52 8.00 -9.65 -28.40
N ALA A 53 7.69 -10.86 -27.97
CA ALA A 53 8.67 -11.84 -27.49
C ALA A 53 9.78 -12.08 -28.52
N VAL A 54 9.41 -12.38 -29.77
CA VAL A 54 10.38 -12.60 -30.86
C VAL A 54 11.20 -11.34 -31.16
N ALA A 55 10.61 -10.14 -31.07
CA ALA A 55 11.33 -8.90 -31.27
C ALA A 55 12.33 -8.61 -30.14
N VAL A 56 11.94 -8.86 -28.88
CA VAL A 56 12.82 -8.72 -27.71
C VAL A 56 13.99 -9.70 -27.77
N ALA A 57 13.76 -10.94 -28.21
CA ALA A 57 14.82 -11.94 -28.33
C ALA A 57 15.91 -11.58 -29.36
N LYS A 58 15.63 -10.60 -30.24
CA LYS A 58 16.58 -10.07 -31.23
C LYS A 58 17.33 -8.82 -30.72
N LEU A 59 17.06 -8.36 -29.51
CA LEU A 59 17.79 -7.24 -28.92
C LEU A 59 19.26 -7.64 -28.65
N PRO A 60 20.19 -6.67 -28.65
CA PRO A 60 21.55 -6.90 -28.19
C PRO A 60 21.56 -7.50 -26.78
N ALA A 61 22.48 -8.44 -26.53
CA ALA A 61 22.56 -9.15 -25.25
C ALA A 61 22.82 -8.19 -24.08
N GLU A 62 23.53 -7.09 -24.34
CA GLU A 62 23.82 -6.02 -23.39
C GLU A 62 22.54 -5.31 -22.93
N VAL A 63 21.54 -5.17 -23.81
CA VAL A 63 20.24 -4.59 -23.44
C VAL A 63 19.43 -5.58 -22.60
N ILE A 64 19.46 -6.86 -22.97
CA ILE A 64 18.70 -7.91 -22.27
C ILE A 64 19.25 -8.10 -20.84
N SER A 65 20.57 -8.12 -20.68
CA SER A 65 21.22 -8.36 -19.38
C SER A 65 20.93 -7.28 -18.34
N LEU A 66 20.60 -6.05 -18.75
CA LEU A 66 20.17 -5.00 -17.80
C LEU A 66 18.95 -5.43 -16.97
N PHE A 67 18.12 -6.33 -17.49
CA PHE A 67 16.89 -6.78 -16.85
C PHE A 67 17.01 -8.11 -16.10
N ASP A 68 18.21 -8.68 -15.97
CA ASP A 68 18.41 -9.94 -15.22
C ASP A 68 17.88 -9.85 -13.78
N VAL A 69 18.08 -8.69 -13.14
CA VAL A 69 17.66 -8.43 -11.75
C VAL A 69 16.29 -7.74 -11.68
N ALA A 70 16.04 -6.77 -12.56
CA ALA A 70 14.79 -6.01 -12.57
C ALA A 70 13.59 -6.81 -13.13
N GLY A 71 13.87 -7.91 -13.83
CA GLY A 71 12.91 -8.77 -14.50
C GLY A 71 12.46 -8.20 -15.85
N LEU A 72 12.28 -9.10 -16.83
CA LEU A 72 11.79 -8.76 -18.15
C LEU A 72 10.32 -9.18 -18.28
N TRP A 73 9.41 -8.22 -18.06
CA TRP A 73 7.97 -8.42 -18.05
C TRP A 73 7.33 -8.07 -19.41
N PRO A 74 6.07 -8.45 -19.69
CA PRO A 74 5.37 -8.05 -20.92
C PRO A 74 5.34 -6.53 -21.17
N GLU A 75 5.23 -5.74 -20.11
CA GLU A 75 5.28 -4.29 -20.12
C GLU A 75 6.67 -3.79 -20.53
N THR A 76 7.72 -4.35 -19.91
CA THR A 76 9.12 -4.06 -20.26
C THR A 76 9.41 -4.41 -21.72
N ALA A 77 8.97 -5.59 -22.17
CA ALA A 77 9.11 -6.04 -23.55
C ALA A 77 8.46 -5.09 -24.55
N ARG A 78 7.29 -4.53 -24.21
CA ARG A 78 6.63 -3.52 -25.04
C ARG A 78 7.47 -2.25 -25.16
N SER A 79 7.95 -1.72 -24.05
CA SER A 79 8.80 -0.52 -24.04
C SER A 79 10.10 -0.73 -24.81
N LEU A 80 10.75 -1.88 -24.65
CA LEU A 80 11.99 -2.20 -25.38
C LEU A 80 11.76 -2.28 -26.90
N VAL A 81 10.64 -2.84 -27.35
CA VAL A 81 10.29 -2.86 -28.78
C VAL A 81 10.01 -1.46 -29.33
N GLU A 82 9.38 -0.59 -28.54
CA GLU A 82 9.17 0.81 -28.90
C GLU A 82 10.52 1.56 -29.03
N LEU A 83 11.43 1.36 -28.07
CA LEU A 83 12.78 1.92 -28.12
C LEU A 83 13.59 1.39 -29.32
N LEU A 84 13.49 0.09 -29.61
CA LEU A 84 14.15 -0.53 -30.76
C LEU A 84 13.70 0.10 -32.07
N ARG A 85 12.39 0.36 -32.21
CA ARG A 85 11.83 1.07 -33.38
C ARG A 85 12.30 2.52 -33.48
N LYS A 86 12.49 3.17 -32.33
CA LYS A 86 12.84 4.60 -32.25
C LYS A 86 14.32 4.87 -32.53
N TYR A 87 15.22 4.01 -32.05
CA TYR A 87 16.66 4.26 -32.07
C TYR A 87 17.47 3.24 -32.84
N GLY A 88 16.90 2.07 -33.15
CA GLY A 88 17.63 0.96 -33.73
C GLY A 88 18.50 0.18 -32.72
N PRO A 89 19.05 -0.97 -33.13
CA PRO A 89 19.75 -1.89 -32.23
C PRO A 89 21.11 -1.35 -31.77
N THR A 90 21.89 -0.72 -32.64
CA THR A 90 23.25 -0.23 -32.36
C THR A 90 23.25 0.84 -31.27
N LYS A 91 22.41 1.86 -31.44
CA LYS A 91 22.29 2.96 -30.47
C LYS A 91 21.79 2.51 -29.10
N LEU A 92 20.96 1.46 -29.04
CA LEU A 92 20.53 0.88 -27.77
C LEU A 92 21.64 0.09 -27.09
N GLN A 93 22.48 -0.61 -27.86
CA GLN A 93 23.65 -1.30 -27.33
C GLN A 93 24.64 -0.31 -26.70
N ASP A 94 24.95 0.79 -27.39
CA ASP A 94 25.85 1.85 -26.88
C ASP A 94 25.31 2.50 -25.60
N ARG A 95 23.99 2.66 -25.49
CA ARG A 95 23.37 3.16 -24.27
C ARG A 95 23.38 2.12 -23.16
N ALA A 96 23.14 0.87 -23.49
CA ALA A 96 23.11 -0.20 -22.50
C ALA A 96 24.47 -0.41 -21.82
N THR A 97 25.57 -0.28 -22.55
CA THR A 97 26.93 -0.37 -21.98
C THR A 97 27.25 0.77 -21.00
N ALA A 98 26.58 1.91 -21.13
CA ALA A 98 26.75 3.07 -20.25
C ALA A 98 25.81 3.06 -19.02
N VAL A 99 24.83 2.15 -18.95
CA VAL A 99 23.84 2.11 -17.87
C VAL A 99 24.32 1.25 -16.69
N ASP A 100 24.43 1.86 -15.50
CA ASP A 100 24.51 1.11 -14.25
C ASP A 100 23.12 0.63 -13.82
N ARG A 101 22.92 -0.70 -13.79
CA ARG A 101 21.66 -1.34 -13.39
C ARG A 101 21.44 -1.40 -11.87
N THR A 102 22.45 -1.11 -11.07
CA THR A 102 22.41 -1.38 -9.61
C THR A 102 21.34 -0.55 -8.91
N GLY A 103 20.42 -1.23 -8.22
CA GLY A 103 19.34 -0.60 -7.45
C GLY A 103 18.25 0.08 -8.28
N LYS A 104 18.26 -0.08 -9.61
CA LYS A 104 17.27 0.54 -10.51
C LYS A 104 16.11 -0.40 -10.81
N SER A 105 14.91 0.16 -10.87
CA SER A 105 13.71 -0.51 -11.36
C SER A 105 13.71 -0.60 -12.89
N TRP A 106 12.93 -1.53 -13.44
CA TRP A 106 12.85 -1.72 -14.90
C TRP A 106 12.43 -0.45 -15.65
N ASN A 107 11.58 0.39 -15.05
CA ASN A 107 11.15 1.66 -15.63
C ASN A 107 12.32 2.65 -15.73
N GLU A 108 13.13 2.76 -14.67
CA GLU A 108 14.29 3.66 -14.66
C GLU A 108 15.35 3.21 -15.69
N ILE A 109 15.54 1.90 -15.85
CA ILE A 109 16.43 1.34 -16.89
C ILE A 109 15.89 1.70 -18.29
N VAL A 110 14.58 1.57 -18.53
CA VAL A 110 13.93 1.95 -19.80
C VAL A 110 14.08 3.45 -20.07
N ASP A 111 13.88 4.32 -19.07
CA ASP A 111 14.05 5.78 -19.22
C ASP A 111 15.49 6.14 -19.58
N LEU A 112 16.48 5.50 -18.94
CA LEU A 112 17.89 5.68 -19.25
C LEU A 112 18.21 5.23 -20.69
N LEU A 113 17.65 4.10 -21.14
CA LEU A 113 17.77 3.65 -22.54
C LEU A 113 17.07 4.59 -23.53
N ASP A 114 15.99 5.27 -23.14
CA ASP A 114 15.36 6.33 -23.93
C ASP A 114 16.22 7.60 -23.98
N GLY A 115 17.24 7.72 -23.14
CA GLY A 115 18.06 8.93 -22.99
C GLY A 115 17.35 10.01 -22.19
N ARG A 116 16.37 9.63 -21.35
CA ARG A 116 15.73 10.50 -20.37
C ARG A 116 16.42 10.31 -19.04
N GLU A 117 16.59 11.40 -18.28
CA GLU A 117 16.90 11.25 -16.87
C GLU A 117 15.72 10.53 -16.20
N PRO A 118 15.98 9.45 -15.42
CA PRO A 118 14.92 8.70 -14.77
C PRO A 118 14.14 9.66 -13.87
N VAL A 119 12.87 9.86 -14.19
CA VAL A 119 12.02 10.74 -13.39
C VAL A 119 11.82 10.04 -12.06
N PRO A 120 12.26 10.64 -10.92
CA PRO A 120 12.04 10.02 -9.62
C PRO A 120 10.55 9.69 -9.47
N PRO A 121 10.21 8.53 -8.87
CA PRO A 121 8.85 8.03 -8.86
C PRO A 121 7.89 9.13 -8.42
N LYS A 122 6.86 9.40 -9.25
CA LYS A 122 5.85 10.48 -9.05
C LYS A 122 5.22 10.50 -7.65
N ARG A 123 5.32 9.41 -6.91
CA ARG A 123 4.98 9.31 -5.50
C ARG A 123 6.20 8.75 -4.78
N PRO A 124 6.88 9.52 -3.90
CA PRO A 124 7.83 8.91 -2.99
C PRO A 124 7.11 7.79 -2.24
N ALA A 125 7.77 6.63 -2.10
CA ALA A 125 7.27 5.55 -1.28
C ALA A 125 6.86 6.16 0.06
N LYS A 126 5.59 5.97 0.47
CA LYS A 126 5.09 6.55 1.72
C LYS A 126 5.88 5.94 2.87
N ILE A 127 6.82 6.70 3.43
CA ILE A 127 7.66 6.26 4.54
C ILE A 127 6.72 5.87 5.70
N PRO A 128 6.77 4.61 6.20
CA PRO A 128 5.96 4.18 7.33
C PRO A 128 6.20 5.07 8.56
N PRO A 129 5.18 5.31 9.40
CA PRO A 129 5.30 6.23 10.54
C PRO A 129 6.41 5.84 11.51
N LEU A 130 6.54 4.54 11.85
CA LEU A 130 7.59 4.09 12.76
C LEU A 130 9.00 4.23 12.17
N ALA A 131 9.14 4.02 10.86
CA ALA A 131 10.42 4.22 10.17
C ALA A 131 10.82 5.69 10.16
N LEU A 132 9.87 6.59 9.87
CA LEU A 132 10.11 8.04 9.88
C LEU A 132 10.50 8.54 11.28
N ALA A 133 9.81 8.06 12.33
CA ALA A 133 10.13 8.42 13.71
C ALA A 133 11.49 7.88 14.16
N ALA A 134 11.82 6.63 13.83
CA ALA A 134 13.12 6.03 14.15
C ALA A 134 14.27 6.76 13.44
N GLU A 135 14.07 7.16 12.18
CA GLU A 135 15.04 7.97 11.45
C GLU A 135 15.24 9.32 12.14
N TYR A 136 14.14 10.01 12.51
CA TYR A 136 14.18 11.25 13.29
C TYR A 136 14.98 11.10 14.61
N GLN A 137 14.67 10.09 15.41
CA GLN A 137 15.37 9.84 16.68
C GLN A 137 16.85 9.51 16.48
N ARG A 138 17.19 8.76 15.43
CA ARG A 138 18.59 8.45 15.10
C ARG A 138 19.38 9.70 14.74
N GLY A 139 18.80 10.63 13.98
CA GLY A 139 19.47 11.89 13.65
C GLY A 139 19.60 12.84 14.84
N LEU A 140 18.67 12.81 15.79
CA LEU A 140 18.85 13.48 17.09
C LEU A 140 20.03 12.87 17.87
N ALA A 141 20.08 11.54 17.99
CA ALA A 141 21.14 10.84 18.72
C ALA A 141 22.53 11.04 18.11
N LYS A 142 22.61 11.17 16.78
CA LYS A 142 23.86 11.45 16.05
C LYS A 142 24.23 12.94 16.02
N GLY A 143 23.42 13.82 16.61
CA GLY A 143 23.62 15.27 16.55
C GLY A 143 23.42 15.88 15.15
N SER A 144 22.91 15.10 14.19
CA SER A 144 22.61 15.58 12.84
C SER A 144 21.48 16.62 12.84
N TRP A 145 20.58 16.55 13.84
CA TRP A 145 19.52 17.52 14.06
C TRP A 145 19.45 17.90 15.53
N THR A 146 19.19 19.17 15.81
CA THR A 146 19.01 19.70 17.18
C THR A 146 17.54 19.90 17.54
N SER A 147 16.67 20.02 16.54
CA SER A 147 15.25 20.25 16.73
C SER A 147 14.44 19.68 15.56
N LEU A 148 13.12 19.60 15.75
CA LEU A 148 12.20 19.18 14.69
C LEU A 148 12.29 20.11 13.46
N ARG A 149 12.50 21.42 13.67
CA ARG A 149 12.69 22.38 12.57
C ARG A 149 13.97 22.11 11.80
N ALA A 150 15.09 21.92 12.51
CA ALA A 150 16.38 21.59 11.88
C ALA A 150 16.31 20.30 11.04
N ALA A 151 15.55 19.30 11.50
CA ALA A 151 15.33 18.08 10.73
C ALA A 151 14.52 18.33 9.45
N LEU A 152 13.46 19.15 9.51
CA LEU A 152 12.64 19.49 8.33
C LEU A 152 13.40 20.38 7.33
N ASP A 153 14.26 21.28 7.81
CA ASP A 153 15.09 22.12 6.94
C ASP A 153 16.15 21.28 6.20
N ALA A 154 16.73 20.29 6.89
CA ALA A 154 17.67 19.34 6.29
C ALA A 154 16.96 18.32 5.36
N ARG A 155 15.70 17.99 5.63
CA ARG A 155 14.90 16.99 4.89
C ARG A 155 13.67 17.61 4.26
N LYS A 156 13.86 18.25 3.10
CA LYS A 156 12.80 18.89 2.32
C LYS A 156 11.71 17.90 1.83
N ASP A 157 12.00 16.60 1.83
CA ASP A 157 11.06 15.52 1.54
C ASP A 157 10.08 15.25 2.70
N TRP A 158 10.40 15.72 3.91
CA TRP A 158 9.57 15.51 5.10
C TRP A 158 8.54 16.61 5.28
N LYS A 159 7.34 16.22 5.69
CA LYS A 159 6.27 17.17 6.02
C LYS A 159 6.11 17.27 7.53
N ALA A 160 6.08 18.49 8.07
CA ALA A 160 5.96 18.74 9.51
C ALA A 160 4.82 17.96 10.18
N PHE A 161 3.63 17.98 9.57
CA PHE A 161 2.47 17.23 10.04
C PHE A 161 2.70 15.72 10.09
N ARG A 162 3.36 15.15 9.07
CA ARG A 162 3.66 13.71 9.00
C ARG A 162 4.68 13.31 10.04
N LEU A 163 5.73 14.12 10.23
CA LEU A 163 6.75 13.88 11.23
C LEU A 163 6.15 13.95 12.65
N SER A 164 5.33 14.96 12.94
CA SER A 164 4.63 15.06 14.22
C SER A 164 3.72 13.85 14.49
N GLN A 165 2.97 13.39 13.48
CA GLN A 165 2.17 12.16 13.61
C GLN A 165 3.05 10.94 13.84
N ALA A 166 4.15 10.78 13.11
CA ALA A 166 5.07 9.67 13.26
C ALA A 166 5.65 9.60 14.67
N ILE A 167 6.09 10.73 15.23
CA ILE A 167 6.60 10.84 16.61
C ILE A 167 5.50 10.49 17.62
N ALA A 168 4.28 10.99 17.43
CA ALA A 168 3.17 10.64 18.33
C ALA A 168 2.86 9.13 18.30
N ILE A 169 2.93 8.52 17.11
CA ILE A 169 2.71 7.08 16.93
C ILE A 169 3.84 6.26 17.56
N SER A 170 5.10 6.69 17.46
CA SER A 170 6.22 5.99 18.10
C SER A 170 6.19 6.05 19.63
N ASN A 171 5.47 7.03 20.20
CA ASN A 171 5.31 7.20 21.65
C ASN A 171 4.09 6.43 22.21
N LEU A 172 3.40 5.63 21.39
CA LEU A 172 2.40 4.68 21.88
C LEU A 172 3.07 3.66 22.82
N PRO A 173 2.32 3.06 23.77
CA PRO A 173 2.86 2.03 24.64
C PRO A 173 3.51 0.88 23.83
N PRO A 174 4.67 0.36 24.25
CA PRO A 174 5.40 -0.67 23.51
C PRO A 174 4.56 -1.94 23.30
N GLU A 175 3.67 -2.27 24.25
CA GLU A 175 2.74 -3.40 24.17
C GLU A 175 1.74 -3.21 23.02
N VAL A 176 1.28 -1.97 22.80
CA VAL A 176 0.39 -1.64 21.68
C VAL A 176 1.14 -1.77 20.36
N LEU A 177 2.39 -1.29 20.28
CA LEU A 177 3.22 -1.43 19.09
C LEU A 177 3.53 -2.90 18.79
N GLU A 178 3.69 -3.71 19.83
CA GLU A 178 3.93 -5.14 19.73
C GLU A 178 2.78 -5.91 19.05
N LEU A 179 1.52 -5.54 19.32
CA LEU A 179 0.35 -6.10 18.65
C LEU A 179 0.39 -5.96 17.12
N PHE A 180 1.18 -5.02 16.61
CA PHE A 180 1.30 -4.74 15.17
C PHE A 180 2.69 -5.09 14.59
N LYS A 181 3.61 -5.74 15.31
CA LYS A 181 4.96 -6.09 14.79
C LYS A 181 4.93 -6.86 13.46
N SER A 182 3.94 -7.73 13.27
CA SER A 182 3.79 -8.55 12.05
C SER A 182 3.01 -7.83 10.93
N ARG A 183 2.67 -6.55 11.10
CA ARG A 183 1.75 -5.81 10.20
C ARG A 183 2.22 -4.38 9.95
N PRO A 184 1.93 -3.82 8.76
CA PRO A 184 2.26 -2.43 8.48
C PRO A 184 1.36 -1.49 9.30
N LEU A 185 1.95 -0.80 10.28
CA LEU A 185 1.27 0.27 11.01
C LEU A 185 1.12 1.50 10.10
N THR A 186 -0.08 1.74 9.59
CA THR A 186 -0.34 2.90 8.73
C THR A 186 -0.57 4.18 9.54
N TYR A 187 -0.41 5.37 8.93
CA TYR A 187 -0.72 6.64 9.58
C TYR A 187 -2.17 6.73 10.08
N ARG A 188 -3.14 6.22 9.30
CA ARG A 188 -4.55 6.28 9.68
C ARG A 188 -4.78 5.48 10.97
N LEU A 189 -4.27 4.25 11.00
CA LEU A 189 -4.36 3.38 12.18
C LEU A 189 -3.62 3.97 13.38
N GLY A 190 -2.39 4.47 13.18
CA GLY A 190 -1.62 5.09 14.25
C GLY A 190 -2.29 6.33 14.85
N VAL A 191 -2.93 7.18 14.04
CA VAL A 191 -3.72 8.32 14.53
C VAL A 191 -4.89 7.84 15.38
N THR A 192 -5.59 6.78 14.97
CA THR A 192 -6.66 6.18 15.78
C THR A 192 -6.15 5.68 17.12
N LEU A 193 -5.00 5.01 17.16
CA LEU A 193 -4.40 4.52 18.40
C LEU A 193 -3.96 5.67 19.33
N VAL A 194 -3.38 6.74 18.77
CA VAL A 194 -3.02 7.95 19.55
C VAL A 194 -4.27 8.65 20.10
N GLN A 195 -5.36 8.71 19.33
CA GLN A 195 -6.63 9.22 19.81
C GLN A 195 -7.21 8.34 20.92
N LEU A 196 -7.09 7.03 20.79
CA LEU A 196 -7.50 6.08 21.82
C LEU A 196 -6.69 6.30 23.11
N GLN A 197 -5.37 6.40 23.02
CA GLN A 197 -4.49 6.72 24.16
C GLN A 197 -4.92 8.01 24.87
N LYS A 198 -5.29 9.06 24.12
CA LYS A 198 -5.81 10.31 24.70
C LYS A 198 -7.16 10.16 25.38
N ALA A 199 -7.99 9.22 24.93
CA ALA A 199 -9.34 9.02 25.44
C ALA A 199 -9.37 8.16 26.71
N ILE A 200 -8.61 7.06 26.74
CA ILE A 200 -8.62 6.09 27.85
C ILE A 200 -7.39 6.18 28.77
N GLY A 201 -6.36 6.92 28.37
CA GLY A 201 -5.09 7.01 29.08
C GLY A 201 -4.06 5.98 28.65
N THR A 202 -2.78 6.27 28.90
CA THR A 202 -1.64 5.42 28.52
C THR A 202 -1.63 4.09 29.27
N GLU A 203 -1.85 4.12 30.59
CA GLU A 203 -1.78 2.93 31.45
C GLU A 203 -2.88 1.92 31.12
N GLU A 204 -4.13 2.38 31.00
CA GLU A 204 -5.26 1.52 30.63
C GLU A 204 -5.09 0.95 29.22
N LEU A 205 -4.56 1.73 28.27
CA LEU A 205 -4.28 1.24 26.92
C LEU A 205 -3.18 0.16 26.92
N ALA A 206 -2.12 0.36 27.71
CA ALA A 206 -1.05 -0.62 27.87
C ALA A 206 -1.56 -1.91 28.53
N ALA A 207 -2.32 -1.81 29.63
CA ALA A 207 -2.91 -2.95 30.33
C ALA A 207 -3.78 -3.82 29.40
N ARG A 208 -4.63 -3.17 28.58
CA ARG A 208 -5.45 -3.87 27.57
C ARG A 208 -4.60 -4.56 26.51
N ALA A 209 -3.53 -3.92 26.06
CA ALA A 209 -2.62 -4.53 25.09
C ALA A 209 -1.89 -5.74 25.69
N THR A 210 -1.43 -5.67 26.94
CA THR A 210 -0.80 -6.78 27.68
C THR A 210 -1.74 -7.96 27.82
N GLU A 211 -3.00 -7.74 28.20
CA GLU A 211 -4.02 -8.80 28.27
C GLU A 211 -4.19 -9.50 26.93
N MET A 212 -4.18 -8.75 25.83
CA MET A 212 -4.31 -9.29 24.48
C MET A 212 -3.09 -10.09 24.02
N LEU A 213 -1.88 -9.66 24.43
CA LEU A 213 -0.63 -10.38 24.17
C LEU A 213 -0.56 -11.69 24.95
N GLY A 214 -1.07 -11.71 26.18
CA GLY A 214 -1.14 -12.91 27.03
C GLY A 214 -2.06 -14.01 26.49
N VAL A 215 -3.00 -13.67 25.58
CA VAL A 215 -3.88 -14.63 24.91
C VAL A 215 -3.58 -14.68 23.41
N PRO A 216 -2.65 -15.53 22.96
CA PRO A 216 -2.26 -15.60 21.55
C PRO A 216 -3.42 -16.14 20.70
N ARG A 217 -4.05 -15.25 19.93
CA ARG A 217 -5.08 -15.56 18.93
C ARG A 217 -4.79 -14.77 17.65
N ARG A 218 -5.09 -15.37 16.49
CA ARG A 218 -5.10 -14.64 15.22
C ARG A 218 -6.27 -13.64 15.25
N ARG A 219 -5.96 -12.35 15.37
CA ARG A 219 -6.93 -11.25 15.35
C ARG A 219 -6.68 -10.35 14.15
N SER A 220 -7.68 -9.93 13.39
CA SER A 220 -7.53 -8.89 12.36
C SER A 220 -7.18 -7.52 12.99
N THR A 221 -6.76 -6.54 12.19
CA THR A 221 -6.49 -5.18 12.68
C THR A 221 -7.71 -4.58 13.37
N ASP A 222 -8.90 -4.74 12.79
CA ASP A 222 -10.15 -4.23 13.35
C ASP A 222 -10.53 -4.93 14.66
N GLN A 223 -10.28 -6.25 14.75
CA GLN A 223 -10.48 -7.01 15.98
C GLN A 223 -9.52 -6.57 17.09
N ILE A 224 -8.28 -6.20 16.74
CA ILE A 224 -7.32 -5.67 17.71
C ILE A 224 -7.82 -4.32 18.25
N VAL A 225 -8.20 -3.39 17.36
CA VAL A 225 -8.71 -2.07 17.76
C VAL A 225 -10.00 -2.19 18.59
N ALA A 226 -10.93 -3.07 18.19
CA ALA A 226 -12.17 -3.33 18.93
C ALA A 226 -11.90 -3.89 20.33
N ALA A 227 -10.95 -4.81 20.46
CA ALA A 227 -10.53 -5.36 21.74
C ALA A 227 -9.89 -4.30 22.65
N LEU A 228 -9.02 -3.43 22.09
CA LEU A 228 -8.46 -2.29 22.83
C LEU A 228 -9.55 -1.29 23.26
N LEU A 229 -10.64 -1.16 22.50
CA LEU A 229 -11.81 -0.36 22.88
C LEU A 229 -12.72 -1.07 23.90
N LYS A 230 -12.44 -2.34 24.27
CA LYS A 230 -13.36 -3.21 25.04
C LYS A 230 -14.76 -3.33 24.40
N VAL A 231 -14.86 -3.10 23.09
CA VAL A 231 -16.10 -3.35 22.33
C VAL A 231 -16.18 -4.85 22.10
N ARG A 232 -17.11 -5.51 22.79
CA ARG A 232 -17.43 -6.91 22.54
C ARG A 232 -18.04 -7.02 21.14
N LEU A 233 -17.23 -7.39 20.14
CA LEU A 233 -17.73 -8.01 18.90
C LEU A 233 -18.19 -9.45 19.23
N LYS A 234 -19.20 -9.59 20.09
CA LYS A 234 -19.79 -10.89 20.49
C LYS A 234 -21.24 -11.04 20.02
N GLY A 235 -21.71 -10.18 19.12
CA GLY A 235 -22.98 -10.38 18.43
C GLY A 235 -22.74 -10.40 16.92
N GLU A 236 -23.58 -11.14 16.20
CA GLU A 236 -23.72 -11.11 14.73
C GLU A 236 -24.18 -9.74 14.20
N GLY A 237 -24.13 -8.70 15.05
CA GLY A 237 -24.50 -7.34 14.72
C GLY A 237 -23.41 -6.65 13.91
N ASN A 238 -23.68 -6.31 12.65
CA ASN A 238 -22.80 -5.48 11.85
C ASN A 238 -22.96 -4.02 12.30
N VAL A 239 -22.06 -3.55 13.17
CA VAL A 239 -21.98 -2.12 13.50
C VAL A 239 -21.01 -1.45 12.53
N ARG A 240 -21.51 -0.51 11.73
CA ARG A 240 -20.71 0.34 10.86
C ARG A 240 -20.79 1.77 11.37
N VAL A 241 -19.63 2.39 11.57
CA VAL A 241 -19.54 3.81 11.88
C VAL A 241 -18.92 4.50 10.69
N ARG A 242 -19.62 5.49 10.12
CA ARG A 242 -19.11 6.31 9.02
C ARG A 242 -19.30 7.79 9.34
N ARG A 243 -18.42 8.62 8.78
CA ARG A 243 -18.55 10.08 8.84
C ARG A 243 -19.20 10.55 7.55
N GLU A 244 -20.29 11.30 7.67
CA GLU A 244 -21.05 11.86 6.55
C GLU A 244 -21.09 13.38 6.75
N GLY A 245 -20.18 14.09 6.07
CA GLY A 245 -19.98 15.52 6.29
C GLY A 245 -19.52 15.85 7.72
N SER A 246 -20.31 16.65 8.43
CA SER A 246 -20.13 17.00 9.85
C SER A 246 -20.59 15.89 10.81
N ASP A 247 -21.35 14.92 10.30
CA ASP A 247 -22.14 14.03 11.13
C ASP A 247 -21.46 12.67 11.25
N MET A 248 -21.71 12.00 12.38
CA MET A 248 -21.26 10.64 12.64
C MET A 248 -22.47 9.73 12.58
N VAL A 249 -22.48 8.83 11.60
CA VAL A 249 -23.57 7.88 11.36
C VAL A 249 -23.19 6.53 11.93
N PHE A 250 -24.03 6.04 12.84
CA PHE A 250 -23.93 4.70 13.41
C PHE A 250 -25.02 3.82 12.77
N GLU A 251 -24.61 2.84 11.97
CA GLU A 251 -25.50 1.87 11.35
C GLU A 251 -25.36 0.54 12.10
N PHE A 252 -26.44 0.08 12.72
CA PHE A 252 -26.53 -1.20 13.40
C PHE A 252 -27.38 -2.14 12.57
N LYS A 253 -26.84 -3.29 12.16
CA LYS A 253 -27.64 -4.36 11.54
C LYS A 253 -27.70 -5.54 12.47
N VAL A 254 -28.90 -5.88 12.92
CA VAL A 254 -29.18 -7.08 13.71
C VAL A 254 -29.96 -8.05 12.83
N PRO A 255 -29.48 -9.29 12.61
CA PRO A 255 -30.26 -10.29 11.91
C PRO A 255 -31.51 -10.64 12.72
N LEU A 256 -32.69 -10.49 12.12
CA LEU A 256 -33.99 -10.81 12.73
C LEU A 256 -34.33 -12.31 12.58
N SER A 257 -33.37 -13.21 12.78
CA SER A 257 -33.58 -14.63 12.49
C SER A 257 -34.40 -15.39 13.54
N GLU A 258 -34.70 -14.79 14.68
CA GLU A 258 -35.72 -15.29 15.63
C GLU A 258 -36.45 -14.08 16.26
N PRO A 259 -37.77 -13.91 16.03
CA PRO A 259 -38.51 -12.74 16.51
C PRO A 259 -38.65 -12.65 18.04
N ASP A 260 -38.34 -13.74 18.77
CA ASP A 260 -38.56 -13.85 20.21
C ASP A 260 -37.36 -13.44 21.08
N GLN A 261 -36.25 -12.97 20.50
CA GLN A 261 -35.04 -12.58 21.25
C GLN A 261 -34.81 -11.07 21.35
N LEU A 262 -35.63 -10.24 20.71
CA LEU A 262 -35.53 -8.78 20.86
C LEU A 262 -36.30 -8.34 22.11
N VAL A 263 -35.56 -8.14 23.20
CA VAL A 263 -36.07 -7.60 24.47
C VAL A 263 -36.61 -6.17 24.33
N PHE A 264 -36.23 -5.46 23.25
CA PHE A 264 -36.62 -4.09 22.98
C PHE A 264 -37.16 -3.93 21.56
N THR A 265 -38.23 -3.15 21.42
CA THR A 265 -38.72 -2.70 20.12
C THR A 265 -37.72 -1.78 19.44
N ALA A 266 -37.85 -1.58 18.13
CA ALA A 266 -36.99 -0.64 17.39
C ALA A 266 -37.06 0.79 17.95
N GLU A 267 -38.23 1.20 18.45
CA GLU A 267 -38.48 2.50 19.06
C GLU A 267 -37.79 2.64 20.43
N GLU A 268 -37.84 1.59 21.26
CA GLU A 268 -37.14 1.55 22.55
C GLU A 268 -35.61 1.54 22.38
N MET A 269 -35.11 0.81 21.37
CA MET A 269 -33.70 0.84 21.01
C MET A 269 -33.27 2.22 20.53
N ALA A 270 -34.07 2.90 19.72
CA ALA A 270 -33.80 4.26 19.26
C ALA A 270 -33.70 5.24 20.43
N ALA A 271 -34.63 5.18 21.39
CA ALA A 271 -34.63 6.02 22.58
C ALA A 271 -33.39 5.79 23.47
N LEU A 272 -32.99 4.54 23.67
CA LEU A 272 -31.78 4.19 24.44
C LEU A 272 -30.50 4.70 23.76
N ILE A 273 -30.43 4.59 22.43
CA ILE A 273 -29.30 5.09 21.65
C ILE A 273 -29.27 6.63 21.70
N GLU A 274 -30.42 7.29 21.56
CA GLU A 274 -30.53 8.74 21.62
C GLU A 274 -30.10 9.28 23.00
N MET A 275 -30.57 8.69 24.08
CA MET A 275 -30.13 9.00 25.44
C MET A 275 -28.61 8.80 25.62
N SER A 276 -28.08 7.69 25.09
CA SER A 276 -26.64 7.40 25.15
C SER A 276 -25.82 8.43 24.35
N ILE A 277 -26.31 8.87 23.19
CA ILE A 277 -25.67 9.92 22.39
C ILE A 277 -25.74 11.27 23.09
N MET A 278 -26.85 11.61 23.74
CA MET A 278 -26.99 12.86 24.52
C MET A 278 -26.01 12.93 25.70
N THR A 279 -25.66 11.79 26.31
CA THR A 279 -24.69 11.73 27.42
C THR A 279 -23.23 11.78 26.98
N LEU A 280 -22.93 11.48 25.70
CA LEU A 280 -21.60 11.68 25.13
C LEU A 280 -21.36 13.18 25.01
N LYS A 281 -20.52 13.76 25.88
CA LYS A 281 -20.10 15.17 25.83
C LYS A 281 -19.45 15.48 24.48
N VAL A 282 -20.25 15.91 23.50
CA VAL A 282 -19.76 16.56 22.30
C VAL A 282 -19.29 17.93 22.75
N LYS A 283 -17.98 18.17 22.74
CA LYS A 283 -17.43 19.52 22.87
C LYS A 283 -17.89 20.29 21.63
N MET A 284 -19.03 20.96 21.71
CA MET A 284 -19.44 21.89 20.67
C MET A 284 -18.33 22.94 20.52
N PRO A 285 -17.80 23.18 19.31
CA PRO A 285 -16.88 24.28 19.11
C PRO A 285 -17.61 25.57 19.46
N ASP A 286 -17.02 26.37 20.37
CA ASP A 286 -17.54 27.68 20.76
C ASP A 286 -17.88 28.51 19.51
N ALA A 287 -19.16 28.57 19.18
CA ALA A 287 -19.67 29.43 18.14
C ALA A 287 -19.54 30.86 18.66
N LYS A 288 -18.51 31.56 18.15
CA LYS A 288 -18.26 32.99 18.26
C LYS A 288 -19.52 33.77 18.64
N ARG A 289 -19.62 34.20 19.91
CA ARG A 289 -20.49 35.31 20.32
C ARG A 289 -20.10 36.53 19.49
N LYS A 290 -20.80 36.75 18.37
CA LYS A 290 -20.81 38.04 17.70
C LYS A 290 -21.55 39.01 18.62
N THR A 291 -20.80 39.76 19.42
CA THR A 291 -21.28 41.00 20.03
C THR A 291 -21.55 42.00 18.91
N LYS A 292 -22.80 42.04 18.43
CA LYS A 292 -23.33 43.23 17.77
C LYS A 292 -23.48 44.31 18.86
N LYS A 293 -22.52 45.22 18.98
CA LYS A 293 -22.81 46.55 19.54
C LYS A 293 -23.81 47.21 18.60
N LYS A 294 -25.01 47.52 19.10
CA LYS A 294 -25.94 48.46 18.46
C LYS A 294 -25.37 49.87 18.63
N PRO A 295 -25.54 50.77 17.64
CA PRO A 295 -25.26 52.18 17.81
C PRO A 295 -26.45 52.85 18.51
N VAL A 296 -26.16 53.66 19.53
CA VAL A 296 -26.92 54.86 19.90
C VAL A 296 -25.89 55.93 20.17
#